data_AF-A0A7Y2TMY7-F1
#
_entry.id   AF-A0A7Y2TMY7-F1
#
_cell.length_a   1.000
_cell.length_b   1.000
_cell.length_c   1.000
_cell.angle_alpha   90.00
_cell.angle_beta   90.00
_cell.angle_gamma   90.00
#
_symmetry.space_group_name_H-M   'P 1'
#
loop_
_entity.id
_entity.type
_entity.pdbx_description
1 polymer ?
#
loop_
_entity_poly.entity_id
_entity_poly.type
_entity_poly.pdbx_seq_one_letter_code
_entity_poly.pdbx_strand_id
1 'polypeptide(L)'
;MKINEKQILKLDGTNSSVKYQSTQTNINTDLIKSDSNQSNNNIDNTSKVEQLTNINIKSTTFINDVLIYDEVISNKSIDTIRDSECFDDNITTDICTQLPLFFINRNIIKIPTKIEYVIKRFIPKKLLNAIHENEDVARELCLLFTTQLTSTYFEIQDNPESEGWKSLHAKYLREFLSLSPNTYKDVRTALEHPTNRGAIIECDHKHIEGEKNFFYRFGEAYIGKGMVSYHLQTKEAKRLLNKHFIRISGKSQSNRIVQNLIQFYEDISLPTIDQIWKEGDRLRKSNYKTKKGKLLKKLGHHSKSEFKDPQKYSFIEDSIKIFNYLTEDGLMFPEVGSEKSGGRIIDSITLMPSWIRNMIKIKDEANVEADYSCLHPNSAINLYGGSKEYLTHSDLGLEMNIDVSDIKLEHLSFFNKEVWQMKKSPLFKYYQKNEPNMLQNIITEKHSSEFKHKITSRRLMTKEVEIMTEVVEILNEDFIYVGYVYDALICHPRDANRVKEVMDSIILKQGIKTSAKLSNGDGEAVESSEIKPALNEPKSISSDVVDDKKYIRVYAKLINNQDGIRSLVLEKINNGDEVVFEDAIIVFASGEIIYDRVLRVHDRINPELIYVLESHIINPLAS
;
A
#
# COMPACT_ATOMS: atom_id res chain seq x y z
N MET A 1 44.53 12.79 66.88
CA MET A 1 45.67 12.11 67.53
C MET A 1 46.67 11.75 66.43
N LYS A 2 47.79 12.52 66.36
CA LYS A 2 48.97 12.48 65.43
C LYS A 2 48.66 12.53 63.91
N ILE A 3 48.73 13.67 63.21
CA ILE A 3 49.88 14.52 62.79
C ILE A 3 50.94 13.74 61.99
N ASN A 4 51.03 13.98 60.66
CA ASN A 4 52.19 14.66 60.07
C ASN A 4 51.96 15.23 58.66
N GLU A 5 52.54 16.42 58.46
CA GLU A 5 52.78 17.20 57.23
C GLU A 5 53.63 16.40 56.19
N LYS A 6 53.82 16.73 54.90
CA LYS A 6 54.04 18.03 54.22
C LYS A 6 54.20 17.85 52.67
N GLN A 7 53.66 18.81 51.91
CA GLN A 7 54.18 19.52 50.71
C GLN A 7 54.51 18.82 49.35
N ILE A 8 53.83 19.23 48.25
CA ILE A 8 54.26 20.12 47.10
C ILE A 8 54.91 19.30 45.95
N LEU A 9 54.47 19.28 44.66
CA LEU A 9 54.44 20.33 43.61
C LEU A 9 53.71 19.80 42.32
N LYS A 10 53.18 20.77 41.56
CA LYS A 10 52.57 20.84 40.19
C LYS A 10 52.94 19.86 39.03
N LEU A 11 51.97 19.82 38.08
CA LEU A 11 52.00 19.89 36.59
C LEU A 11 51.71 18.62 35.74
N ASP A 12 50.67 18.80 34.92
CA ASP A 12 50.39 18.36 33.54
C ASP A 12 50.58 16.92 33.05
N GLY A 13 49.55 16.44 32.34
CA GLY A 13 49.75 16.01 30.96
C GLY A 13 49.46 14.55 30.61
N THR A 14 48.45 14.39 29.75
CA THR A 14 48.34 13.41 28.65
C THR A 14 47.78 12.00 28.89
N ASN A 15 46.77 11.73 28.04
CA ASN A 15 46.17 10.46 27.64
C ASN A 15 47.22 9.42 27.20
N SER A 16 46.93 8.13 27.41
CA SER A 16 46.64 7.20 26.30
C SER A 16 46.56 5.72 26.72
N SER A 17 45.57 5.07 26.10
CA SER A 17 45.35 3.66 25.76
C SER A 17 46.46 2.61 25.97
N VAL A 18 46.02 1.43 26.44
CA VAL A 18 46.72 0.13 26.27
C VAL A 18 45.78 -0.89 25.61
N LYS A 19 46.38 -1.61 24.64
CA LYS A 19 45.88 -2.72 23.79
C LYS A 19 45.72 -4.04 24.57
N TYR A 20 45.15 -5.09 23.97
CA TYR A 20 45.96 -6.26 23.53
C TYR A 20 45.15 -7.34 22.77
N GLN A 21 45.86 -7.97 21.82
CA GLN A 21 45.45 -9.01 20.87
C GLN A 21 45.78 -10.43 21.36
N SER A 22 44.99 -11.38 20.82
CA SER A 22 45.31 -12.72 20.29
C SER A 22 45.89 -13.85 21.16
N THR A 23 45.31 -15.04 20.98
CA THR A 23 46.06 -16.30 20.72
C THR A 23 45.13 -17.37 20.14
N GLN A 24 45.74 -18.33 19.43
CA GLN A 24 45.17 -19.30 18.49
C GLN A 24 45.81 -20.67 18.78
N THR A 25 45.07 -21.80 18.77
CA THR A 25 45.64 -23.17 18.72
C THR A 25 44.60 -24.27 18.36
N ASN A 26 44.63 -24.73 17.10
CA ASN A 26 44.95 -26.07 16.56
C ASN A 26 44.55 -27.46 17.16
N ILE A 27 44.22 -28.39 16.22
CA ILE A 27 44.42 -29.88 16.13
C ILE A 27 43.27 -30.78 16.70
N ASN A 28 42.73 -31.87 16.10
CA ASN A 28 43.24 -32.94 15.21
C ASN A 28 42.15 -33.70 14.39
N THR A 29 42.62 -34.45 13.38
CA THR A 29 42.00 -35.42 12.44
C THR A 29 41.62 -36.80 13.00
N ASP A 30 40.64 -37.51 12.39
CA ASP A 30 40.74 -38.95 12.02
C ASP A 30 39.58 -39.50 11.13
N LEU A 31 40.00 -40.16 10.02
CA LEU A 31 39.54 -41.41 9.35
C LEU A 31 38.04 -41.79 9.18
N ILE A 32 37.60 -42.05 7.94
CA ILE A 32 37.41 -43.40 7.29
C ILE A 32 36.96 -43.23 5.81
N LYS A 33 37.51 -44.06 4.92
CA LYS A 33 37.25 -44.18 3.47
C LYS A 33 36.14 -45.19 3.14
N SER A 34 35.51 -44.93 1.98
CA SER A 34 35.03 -45.84 0.92
C SER A 34 34.13 -47.04 1.25
N ASP A 35 32.99 -47.15 0.56
CA ASP A 35 32.87 -48.10 -0.56
C ASP A 35 31.67 -47.86 -1.47
N SER A 36 31.94 -48.03 -2.75
CA SER A 36 31.03 -48.04 -3.90
C SER A 36 30.29 -49.38 -4.02
N ASN A 37 29.04 -49.35 -4.47
CA ASN A 37 28.51 -50.43 -5.31
C ASN A 37 27.43 -49.94 -6.28
N GLN A 38 27.72 -50.11 -7.56
CA GLN A 38 26.77 -50.05 -8.67
C GLN A 38 25.82 -51.25 -8.62
N SER A 39 24.56 -51.04 -8.96
CA SER A 39 23.80 -52.01 -9.74
C SER A 39 22.81 -51.29 -10.66
N ASN A 40 22.93 -51.62 -11.94
CA ASN A 40 22.02 -51.23 -13.02
C ASN A 40 20.65 -51.89 -12.81
N ASN A 41 19.58 -51.20 -13.21
CA ASN A 41 18.53 -51.78 -14.06
C ASN A 41 17.72 -50.67 -14.75
N ASN A 42 17.72 -50.71 -16.09
CA ASN A 42 16.72 -50.09 -16.95
C ASN A 42 15.33 -50.64 -16.61
N ILE A 43 14.28 -49.80 -16.73
CA ILE A 43 13.01 -50.09 -17.44
C ILE A 43 12.03 -48.91 -17.27
N ASP A 44 11.60 -48.43 -18.43
CA ASP A 44 10.34 -47.81 -18.84
C ASP A 44 9.84 -46.43 -18.37
N ASN A 45 9.57 -45.67 -19.43
CA ASN A 45 8.76 -44.46 -19.53
C ASN A 45 7.33 -44.63 -18.98
N THR A 46 6.68 -43.46 -18.83
CA THR A 46 5.25 -43.22 -18.57
C THR A 46 4.76 -43.43 -17.14
N SER A 47 4.90 -42.38 -16.31
CA SER A 47 3.77 -41.94 -15.48
C SER A 47 3.82 -40.44 -15.24
N LYS A 48 2.63 -39.84 -15.33
CA LYS A 48 2.33 -38.41 -15.15
C LYS A 48 2.92 -37.91 -13.83
N VAL A 49 3.89 -37.00 -13.91
CA VAL A 49 4.25 -36.13 -12.78
C VAL A 49 3.20 -35.04 -12.72
N GLU A 50 2.19 -35.23 -11.88
CA GLU A 50 1.38 -34.14 -11.35
C GLU A 50 2.32 -33.18 -10.61
N GLN A 51 2.71 -32.11 -11.30
CA GLN A 51 3.38 -30.97 -10.70
C GLN A 51 2.38 -30.26 -9.78
N LEU A 52 2.42 -30.63 -8.50
CA LEU A 52 1.87 -29.84 -7.39
C LEU A 52 2.65 -28.52 -7.30
N THR A 53 2.21 -27.52 -8.07
CA THR A 53 2.65 -26.13 -7.94
C THR A 53 1.98 -25.49 -6.72
N ASN A 54 2.50 -25.77 -5.52
CA ASN A 54 2.28 -24.91 -4.36
C ASN A 54 3.25 -23.73 -4.44
N ILE A 55 2.89 -22.72 -5.23
CA ILE A 55 3.56 -21.42 -5.19
C ILE A 55 2.98 -20.67 -4.00
N ASN A 56 3.71 -20.73 -2.89
CA ASN A 56 3.44 -20.02 -1.65
C ASN A 56 3.68 -18.52 -1.87
N ILE A 57 2.66 -17.81 -2.35
CA ILE A 57 2.64 -16.35 -2.49
C ILE A 57 2.32 -15.79 -1.10
N LYS A 58 3.37 -15.48 -0.32
CA LYS A 58 3.22 -14.64 0.87
C LYS A 58 2.77 -13.25 0.43
N SER A 59 1.46 -13.02 0.47
CA SER A 59 0.82 -11.72 0.30
C SER A 59 1.47 -10.70 1.23
N THR A 60 1.79 -9.53 0.70
CA THR A 60 2.13 -8.35 1.50
C THR A 60 1.01 -8.13 2.51
N THR A 61 1.39 -8.22 3.78
CA THR A 61 0.54 -8.05 4.95
C THR A 61 0.16 -6.58 5.09
N PHE A 62 -0.93 -6.30 5.81
CA PHE A 62 -1.19 -4.97 6.36
C PHE A 62 -0.02 -4.62 7.31
N ILE A 63 1.04 -4.02 6.79
CA ILE A 63 2.16 -3.55 7.62
C ILE A 63 1.71 -2.27 8.34
N ASN A 64 0.88 -2.45 9.38
CA ASN A 64 0.62 -1.44 10.39
C ASN A 64 1.68 -1.56 11.48
N ASP A 65 2.96 -1.43 11.13
CA ASP A 65 4.03 -1.39 12.13
C ASP A 65 4.00 -0.02 12.82
N VAL A 66 3.72 -0.03 14.12
CA VAL A 66 3.73 1.17 14.96
C VAL A 66 5.17 1.60 15.19
N LEU A 67 5.49 2.83 14.80
CA LEU A 67 6.81 3.46 14.87
C LEU A 67 7.52 3.30 16.24
N ILE A 68 8.85 3.09 16.19
CA ILE A 68 9.73 3.59 17.25
C ILE A 68 9.87 5.09 17.03
N TYR A 69 9.51 5.87 18.04
CA TYR A 69 9.67 7.32 18.01
C TYR A 69 11.01 7.69 18.63
N ASP A 70 12.09 7.70 17.86
CA ASP A 70 13.42 8.10 18.35
C ASP A 70 13.84 9.52 17.99
N GLU A 71 13.00 10.31 17.32
CA GLU A 71 13.27 11.74 17.18
C GLU A 71 12.91 12.52 18.44
N VAL A 72 14.01 12.95 19.08
CA VAL A 72 14.20 13.96 20.11
C VAL A 72 13.11 15.05 20.10
N ILE A 73 12.00 14.82 20.81
CA ILE A 73 11.44 15.92 21.60
C ILE A 73 12.48 16.13 22.68
N SER A 74 13.30 17.18 22.53
CA SER A 74 14.15 17.63 23.61
C SER A 74 13.27 17.69 24.85
N ASN A 75 13.72 17.14 25.98
CA ASN A 75 13.06 17.21 27.28
C ASN A 75 12.91 18.67 27.80
N LYS A 76 12.70 19.66 26.93
CA LYS A 76 12.07 20.92 27.28
C LYS A 76 10.64 20.60 27.67
N SER A 77 10.48 20.54 28.99
CA SER A 77 9.23 20.48 29.74
C SER A 77 8.00 20.80 28.88
N ILE A 78 7.26 19.75 28.53
CA ILE A 78 5.81 19.93 28.43
C ILE A 78 5.41 20.37 29.83
N ASP A 79 5.09 21.65 29.96
CA ASP A 79 4.73 22.30 31.21
C ASP A 79 3.43 21.67 31.71
N THR A 80 3.57 20.64 32.54
CA THR A 80 2.48 19.82 33.09
C THR A 80 1.52 20.61 33.98
N ILE A 81 1.78 21.89 34.23
CA ILE A 81 0.91 22.78 35.00
C ILE A 81 -0.30 23.20 34.15
N ARG A 82 -0.15 23.37 32.82
CA ARG A 82 -1.29 23.65 31.91
C ARG A 82 -2.21 22.46 31.66
N ASP A 83 -1.75 21.24 31.95
CA ASP A 83 -2.57 20.02 31.79
C ASP A 83 -3.65 19.90 32.89
N SER A 84 -3.56 20.64 34.00
CA SER A 84 -4.54 20.57 35.10
C SER A 84 -5.79 21.44 34.90
N GLU A 85 -5.72 22.47 34.06
CA GLU A 85 -6.82 23.42 33.83
C GLU A 85 -7.66 23.11 32.59
N CYS A 86 -7.27 22.12 31.76
CA CYS A 86 -8.04 21.67 30.59
C CYS A 86 -8.98 20.49 30.91
N PHE A 87 -9.29 20.28 32.20
CA PHE A 87 -10.17 19.22 32.70
C PHE A 87 -11.58 19.71 33.06
N ASP A 88 -11.90 20.96 32.75
CA ASP A 88 -13.30 21.39 32.78
C ASP A 88 -14.05 20.72 31.63
N ASP A 89 -15.13 20.02 31.97
CA ASP A 89 -16.15 19.49 31.05
C ASP A 89 -16.87 20.61 30.24
N ASN A 90 -16.34 21.84 30.30
CA ASN A 90 -16.73 23.04 29.57
C ASN A 90 -15.59 23.57 28.67
N ILE A 91 -14.83 22.70 27.99
CA ILE A 91 -14.08 23.15 26.80
C ILE A 91 -15.13 23.52 25.74
N THR A 92 -15.54 24.79 25.82
CA THR A 92 -15.98 25.61 24.69
C THR A 92 -15.11 25.27 23.49
N THR A 93 -15.71 24.64 22.47
CA THR A 93 -15.64 24.92 21.02
C THR A 93 -14.36 25.41 20.34
N ASP A 94 -13.22 25.54 21.01
CA ASP A 94 -11.98 26.14 20.51
C ASP A 94 -10.82 25.12 20.45
N ILE A 95 -11.14 23.91 19.98
CA ILE A 95 -10.16 23.11 19.26
C ILE A 95 -10.48 23.33 17.78
N CYS A 96 -9.65 24.14 17.12
CA CYS A 96 -9.68 24.56 15.72
C CYS A 96 -10.75 23.90 14.83
N THR A 97 -11.60 24.75 14.25
CA THR A 97 -12.79 24.53 13.43
C THR A 97 -12.66 23.63 12.17
N GLN A 98 -11.58 22.86 12.00
CA GLN A 98 -11.43 21.81 10.97
C GLN A 98 -11.13 20.40 11.53
N LEU A 99 -10.73 20.30 12.81
CA LEU A 99 -10.52 19.01 13.50
C LEU A 99 -11.77 18.19 13.90
N PRO A 100 -13.03 18.68 13.93
CA PRO A 100 -14.14 17.93 14.52
C PRO A 100 -14.38 16.55 13.91
N LEU A 101 -14.13 16.35 12.61
CA LEU A 101 -14.48 15.12 11.87
C LEU A 101 -13.69 13.88 12.32
N PHE A 102 -12.42 14.02 12.70
CA PHE A 102 -11.59 12.89 13.16
C PHE A 102 -11.84 12.49 14.61
N PHE A 103 -12.54 13.35 15.33
CA PHE A 103 -12.63 13.29 16.78
C PHE A 103 -14.08 13.29 17.27
N ILE A 104 -15.06 13.04 16.39
CA ILE A 104 -16.48 12.95 16.73
C ILE A 104 -16.70 11.95 17.88
N ASN A 105 -15.82 10.94 17.99
CA ASN A 105 -15.89 9.89 19.01
C ASN A 105 -14.55 9.64 19.74
N ARG A 106 -13.93 10.69 20.32
CA ARG A 106 -12.60 10.59 20.99
C ARG A 106 -12.46 9.50 22.05
N ASN A 107 -13.57 9.06 22.62
CA ASN A 107 -13.61 8.08 23.71
C ASN A 107 -14.07 6.69 23.25
N ILE A 108 -14.26 6.47 21.94
CA ILE A 108 -14.67 5.17 21.40
C ILE A 108 -13.44 4.43 20.87
N ILE A 109 -13.35 3.14 21.19
CA ILE A 109 -12.36 2.23 20.63
C ILE A 109 -13.05 1.03 19.98
N LYS A 110 -12.44 0.49 18.92
CA LYS A 110 -12.87 -0.77 18.29
C LYS A 110 -12.11 -1.94 18.90
N ILE A 111 -12.85 -2.95 19.37
CA ILE A 111 -12.28 -4.16 19.96
C ILE A 111 -12.96 -5.42 19.38
N PRO A 112 -12.27 -6.57 19.31
CA PRO A 112 -12.91 -7.82 18.94
C PRO A 112 -14.07 -8.19 19.88
N THR A 113 -15.10 -8.78 19.29
CA THR A 113 -16.33 -9.16 19.99
C THR A 113 -16.01 -10.13 21.14
N LYS A 114 -16.63 -9.91 22.30
CA LYS A 114 -16.48 -10.67 23.57
C LYS A 114 -15.21 -10.43 24.37
N ILE A 115 -14.25 -9.60 23.91
CA ILE A 115 -13.04 -9.33 24.70
C ILE A 115 -13.38 -8.65 26.05
N GLU A 116 -14.20 -7.60 26.06
CA GLU A 116 -14.64 -6.92 27.29
C GLU A 116 -15.24 -7.92 28.29
N TYR A 117 -16.19 -8.73 27.82
CA TYR A 117 -16.82 -9.77 28.62
C TYR A 117 -15.82 -10.78 29.20
N VAL A 118 -14.82 -11.19 28.40
CA VAL A 118 -13.81 -12.14 28.86
C VAL A 118 -12.91 -11.51 29.92
N ILE A 119 -12.46 -10.27 29.71
CA ILE A 119 -11.66 -9.55 30.72
C ILE A 119 -12.44 -9.46 32.02
N LYS A 120 -13.72 -9.09 31.95
CA LYS A 120 -14.59 -8.94 33.11
C LYS A 120 -14.85 -10.25 33.87
N ARG A 121 -15.03 -11.36 33.16
CA ARG A 121 -15.48 -12.63 33.77
C ARG A 121 -14.36 -13.62 34.09
N PHE A 122 -13.30 -13.65 33.29
CA PHE A 122 -12.32 -14.74 33.32
C PHE A 122 -10.91 -14.31 33.71
N ILE A 123 -10.60 -13.01 33.74
CA ILE A 123 -9.30 -12.54 34.21
C ILE A 123 -9.35 -12.40 35.75
N PRO A 124 -8.43 -13.06 36.48
CA PRO A 124 -8.40 -12.98 37.94
C PRO A 124 -8.23 -11.54 38.43
N LYS A 125 -9.00 -11.17 39.46
CA LYS A 125 -8.89 -9.86 40.13
C LYS A 125 -7.46 -9.54 40.57
N LYS A 126 -6.69 -10.55 40.99
CA LYS A 126 -5.27 -10.38 41.37
C LYS A 126 -4.43 -9.80 40.23
N LEU A 127 -4.68 -10.20 38.98
CA LEU A 127 -3.97 -9.67 37.80
C LEU A 127 -4.45 -8.26 37.44
N LEU A 128 -5.76 -8.00 37.55
CA LEU A 128 -6.30 -6.66 37.33
C LEU A 128 -5.77 -5.65 38.37
N ASN A 129 -5.70 -6.05 39.64
CA ASN A 129 -5.18 -5.22 40.73
C ASN A 129 -3.68 -4.93 40.59
N ALA A 130 -2.92 -5.77 39.87
CA ALA A 130 -1.52 -5.49 39.55
C ALA A 130 -1.38 -4.37 38.50
N ILE A 131 -2.40 -4.17 37.65
CA ILE A 131 -2.44 -3.10 36.66
C ILE A 131 -2.85 -1.78 37.32
N HIS A 132 -3.93 -1.80 38.09
CA HIS A 132 -4.50 -0.62 38.75
C HIS A 132 -5.41 -1.03 39.93
N GLU A 133 -5.48 -0.20 40.97
CA GLU A 133 -6.34 -0.46 42.14
C GLU A 133 -7.84 -0.49 41.80
N ASN A 134 -8.24 0.35 40.86
CA ASN A 134 -9.58 0.36 40.28
C ASN A 134 -9.67 -0.68 39.14
N GLU A 135 -10.48 -1.72 39.34
CA GLU A 135 -10.70 -2.80 38.37
C GLU A 135 -11.17 -2.29 36.99
N ASP A 136 -12.00 -1.24 36.94
CA ASP A 136 -12.53 -0.73 35.66
C ASP A 136 -11.44 -0.02 34.86
N VAL A 137 -10.53 0.71 35.53
CA VAL A 137 -9.34 1.29 34.90
C VAL A 137 -8.46 0.19 34.34
N ALA A 138 -8.20 -0.86 35.14
CA ALA A 138 -7.39 -2.00 34.70
C ALA A 138 -7.98 -2.67 33.46
N ARG A 139 -9.30 -2.88 33.42
CA ARG A 139 -10.01 -3.45 32.27
C ARG A 139 -9.88 -2.57 31.02
N GLU A 140 -10.05 -1.26 31.15
CA GLU A 140 -9.94 -0.35 30.00
C GLU A 140 -8.52 -0.22 29.48
N LEU A 141 -7.50 -0.31 30.35
CA LEU A 141 -6.10 -0.41 29.90
C LEU A 141 -5.84 -1.70 29.10
N CYS A 142 -6.42 -2.82 29.51
CA CYS A 142 -6.39 -4.05 28.72
C CYS A 142 -7.07 -3.86 27.36
N LEU A 143 -8.23 -3.20 27.31
CA LEU A 143 -8.92 -2.89 26.05
C LEU A 143 -8.09 -1.98 25.14
N LEU A 144 -7.49 -0.92 25.68
CA LEU A 144 -6.58 -0.04 24.94
C LEU A 144 -5.44 -0.83 24.31
N PHE A 145 -4.80 -1.75 25.04
CA PHE A 145 -3.76 -2.61 24.44
C PHE A 145 -4.29 -3.39 23.23
N THR A 146 -5.49 -3.97 23.31
CA THR A 146 -6.05 -4.76 22.20
C THR A 146 -6.31 -3.96 20.93
N THR A 147 -6.56 -2.65 21.04
CA THR A 147 -6.70 -1.76 19.86
C THR A 147 -5.45 -1.77 18.97
N GLN A 148 -4.29 -2.04 19.56
CA GLN A 148 -3.01 -2.09 18.85
C GLN A 148 -2.86 -3.33 17.98
N LEU A 149 -3.74 -4.32 18.12
CA LEU A 149 -3.71 -5.58 17.40
C LEU A 149 -4.83 -5.71 16.36
N THR A 150 -5.65 -4.69 16.11
CA THR A 150 -6.76 -4.76 15.13
C THR A 150 -6.28 -5.12 13.73
N SER A 151 -5.09 -4.69 13.32
CA SER A 151 -4.49 -5.11 12.04
C SER A 151 -4.24 -6.62 11.97
N THR A 152 -3.85 -7.25 13.08
CA THR A 152 -3.63 -8.71 13.15
C THR A 152 -4.94 -9.48 12.94
N TYR A 153 -6.05 -8.94 13.45
CA TYR A 153 -7.38 -9.53 13.28
C TYR A 153 -7.76 -9.61 11.80
N PHE A 154 -7.61 -8.51 11.06
CA PHE A 154 -7.95 -8.47 9.64
C PHE A 154 -6.96 -9.26 8.79
N GLU A 155 -5.68 -9.25 9.14
CA GLU A 155 -4.66 -10.02 8.43
C GLU A 155 -4.94 -11.52 8.44
N ILE A 156 -5.29 -12.08 9.61
CA ILE A 156 -5.62 -13.51 9.73
C ILE A 156 -6.95 -13.82 9.02
N GLN A 157 -7.91 -12.89 9.03
CA GLN A 157 -9.19 -13.08 8.35
C GLN A 157 -9.05 -13.11 6.82
N ASP A 158 -8.16 -12.29 6.26
CA ASP A 158 -7.90 -12.19 4.81
C ASP A 158 -6.91 -13.22 4.29
N ASN A 159 -5.99 -13.66 5.15
CA ASN A 159 -5.01 -14.68 4.87
C ASN A 159 -4.94 -15.68 6.04
N PRO A 160 -5.75 -16.77 6.00
CA PRO A 160 -5.77 -17.78 7.07
C PRO A 160 -4.43 -18.49 7.29
N GLU A 161 -3.49 -18.43 6.34
CA GLU A 161 -2.14 -18.96 6.49
C GLU A 161 -1.19 -17.98 7.19
N SER A 162 -1.60 -16.72 7.38
CA SER A 162 -0.81 -15.77 8.18
C SER A 162 -0.93 -16.13 9.66
N GLU A 163 0.22 -16.13 10.34
CA GLU A 163 0.27 -16.24 11.79
C GLU A 163 -0.19 -14.95 12.50
N GLY A 164 -0.29 -13.83 11.77
CA GLY A 164 -0.76 -12.52 12.24
C GLY A 164 0.07 -11.89 13.36
N TRP A 165 1.37 -12.16 13.40
CA TRP A 165 2.28 -11.57 14.38
C TRP A 165 2.57 -10.10 14.07
N LYS A 166 2.31 -9.21 15.04
CA LYS A 166 2.65 -7.79 14.99
C LYS A 166 3.72 -7.43 16.01
N SER A 167 4.75 -6.72 15.56
CA SER A 167 5.77 -6.18 16.45
C SER A 167 5.23 -4.95 17.18
N LEU A 168 5.28 -4.93 18.52
CA LEU A 168 5.00 -3.74 19.31
C LEU A 168 6.20 -3.42 20.20
N HIS A 169 6.74 -2.22 20.03
CA HIS A 169 7.90 -1.77 20.79
C HIS A 169 7.55 -1.51 22.24
N ALA A 170 8.41 -1.98 23.16
CA ALA A 170 8.21 -1.76 24.60
C ALA A 170 8.20 -0.25 24.95
N LYS A 171 8.98 0.57 24.25
CA LYS A 171 8.98 2.04 24.39
C LYS A 171 7.60 2.61 24.05
N TYR A 172 7.04 2.22 22.91
CA TYR A 172 5.70 2.63 22.49
C TYR A 172 4.63 2.23 23.53
N LEU A 173 4.62 0.95 23.95
CA LEU A 173 3.64 0.45 24.92
C LEU A 173 3.75 1.13 26.28
N ARG A 174 4.97 1.42 26.74
CA ARG A 174 5.21 2.19 27.97
C ARG A 174 4.64 3.60 27.89
N GLU A 175 4.78 4.26 26.75
CA GLU A 175 4.24 5.61 26.54
C GLU A 175 2.72 5.62 26.31
N PHE A 176 2.16 4.56 25.73
CA PHE A 176 0.74 4.44 25.44
C PHE A 176 -0.07 4.12 26.71
N LEU A 177 0.44 3.25 27.57
CA LEU A 177 -0.22 2.82 28.82
C LEU A 177 0.45 3.45 30.06
N SER A 178 0.95 4.68 29.94
CA SER A 178 1.88 5.32 30.89
C SER A 178 1.22 5.78 32.21
N LEU A 179 0.66 4.86 33.00
CA LEU A 179 0.36 5.11 34.43
C LEU A 179 1.60 4.85 35.29
N SER A 180 2.38 3.83 34.93
CA SER A 180 3.71 3.55 35.48
C SER A 180 4.60 2.92 34.39
N PRO A 181 5.95 2.88 34.56
CA PRO A 181 6.85 2.29 33.57
C PRO A 181 6.59 0.82 33.25
N ASN A 182 5.95 0.08 34.17
CA ASN A 182 5.69 -1.35 34.04
C ASN A 182 4.22 -1.71 33.76
N THR A 183 3.29 -0.76 33.78
CA THR A 183 1.84 -1.02 33.59
C THR A 183 1.56 -1.86 32.34
N TYR A 184 2.25 -1.62 31.23
CA TYR A 184 2.05 -2.41 30.01
C TYR A 184 2.42 -3.90 30.16
N LYS A 185 3.38 -4.23 31.04
CA LYS A 185 3.77 -5.62 31.33
C LYS A 185 2.69 -6.33 32.14
N ASP A 186 2.08 -5.63 33.09
CA ASP A 186 0.97 -6.16 33.90
C ASP A 186 -0.26 -6.36 33.01
N VAL A 187 -0.56 -5.39 32.14
CA VAL A 187 -1.61 -5.50 31.11
C VAL A 187 -1.37 -6.71 30.20
N ARG A 188 -0.15 -6.86 29.69
CA ARG A 188 0.23 -8.03 28.87
C ARG A 188 0.02 -9.33 29.64
N THR A 189 0.50 -9.40 30.88
CA THR A 189 0.37 -10.60 31.74
C THR A 189 -1.09 -10.97 31.97
N ALA A 190 -1.96 -9.99 32.17
CA ALA A 190 -3.39 -10.21 32.30
C ALA A 190 -4.02 -10.72 30.99
N LEU A 191 -3.61 -10.19 29.83
CA LEU A 191 -4.14 -10.59 28.52
C LEU A 191 -3.62 -11.95 28.03
N GLU A 192 -2.42 -12.35 28.44
CA GLU A 192 -1.83 -13.69 28.19
C GLU A 192 -2.37 -14.77 29.14
N HIS A 193 -3.10 -14.38 30.19
CA HIS A 193 -3.63 -15.33 31.16
C HIS A 193 -4.56 -16.34 30.46
N PRO A 194 -4.33 -17.66 30.64
CA PRO A 194 -5.13 -18.67 29.98
C PRO A 194 -6.57 -18.62 30.49
N THR A 195 -7.52 -18.55 29.57
CA THR A 195 -8.94 -18.73 29.86
C THR A 195 -9.42 -20.08 29.32
N ASN A 196 -10.64 -20.47 29.65
CA ASN A 196 -11.28 -21.65 29.04
C ASN A 196 -11.43 -21.55 27.51
N ARG A 197 -11.24 -20.37 26.93
CA ARG A 197 -11.26 -20.12 25.48
C ARG A 197 -9.87 -19.89 24.90
N GLY A 198 -8.79 -20.04 25.68
CA GLY A 198 -7.44 -19.59 25.32
C GLY A 198 -7.15 -18.16 25.79
N ALA A 199 -5.89 -17.75 25.67
CA ALA A 199 -5.45 -16.40 26.02
C ALA A 199 -6.04 -15.36 25.04
N ILE A 200 -6.26 -14.13 25.51
CA ILE A 200 -6.78 -13.04 24.66
C ILE A 200 -5.72 -12.63 23.63
N ILE A 201 -4.47 -12.52 24.09
CA ILE A 201 -3.31 -12.28 23.24
C ILE A 201 -2.27 -13.38 23.44
N GLU A 202 -1.43 -13.56 22.43
CA GLU A 202 -0.23 -14.37 22.51
C GLU A 202 0.99 -13.47 22.30
N CYS A 203 2.09 -13.78 22.99
CA CYS A 203 3.37 -13.09 22.88
C CYS A 203 4.45 -14.12 22.52
N ASP A 204 5.31 -13.80 21.55
CA ASP A 204 6.36 -14.74 21.13
C ASP A 204 7.50 -14.88 22.16
N HIS A 205 7.59 -13.94 23.11
CA HIS A 205 8.62 -13.83 24.17
C HIS A 205 10.06 -13.90 23.64
N LYS A 206 10.29 -13.57 22.38
CA LYS A 206 11.61 -13.58 21.74
C LYS A 206 12.13 -12.15 21.61
N HIS A 207 12.69 -11.62 22.70
CA HIS A 207 13.38 -10.33 22.70
C HIS A 207 14.86 -10.51 22.37
N ILE A 208 15.35 -9.69 21.46
CA ILE A 208 16.77 -9.57 21.15
C ILE A 208 17.12 -8.08 21.21
N GLU A 209 17.93 -7.70 22.19
CA GLU A 209 18.30 -6.30 22.39
C GLU A 209 19.00 -5.74 21.14
N GLY A 210 18.55 -4.59 20.65
CA GLY A 210 19.06 -3.97 19.43
C GLY A 210 18.59 -4.60 18.10
N GLU A 211 17.89 -5.75 18.12
CA GLU A 211 17.50 -6.46 16.88
C GLU A 211 15.99 -6.72 16.79
N LYS A 212 15.36 -7.23 17.85
CA LYS A 212 13.99 -7.76 17.79
C LYS A 212 13.18 -7.46 19.05
N ASN A 213 12.00 -6.86 18.86
CA ASN A 213 11.00 -6.67 19.92
C ASN A 213 10.03 -7.85 19.98
N PHE A 214 9.24 -7.93 21.05
CA PHE A 214 8.19 -8.94 21.14
C PHE A 214 7.15 -8.77 20.03
N PHE A 215 6.71 -9.91 19.51
CA PHE A 215 5.59 -10.00 18.60
C PHE A 215 4.35 -10.44 19.36
N TYR A 216 3.22 -9.87 18.96
CA TYR A 216 1.92 -10.07 19.58
C TYR A 216 0.88 -10.40 18.52
N ARG A 217 -0.12 -11.20 18.89
CA ARG A 217 -1.31 -11.46 18.07
C ARG A 217 -2.52 -11.72 18.95
N PHE A 218 -3.72 -11.65 18.39
CA PHE A 218 -4.91 -12.18 19.05
C PHE A 218 -4.85 -13.71 19.13
N GLY A 219 -5.32 -14.28 20.24
CA GLY A 219 -5.57 -15.70 20.33
C GLY A 219 -6.69 -16.12 19.37
N GLU A 220 -6.61 -17.34 18.85
CA GLU A 220 -7.51 -17.87 17.81
C GLU A 220 -9.00 -17.68 18.13
N ALA A 221 -9.38 -17.85 19.40
CA ALA A 221 -10.77 -17.72 19.85
C ALA A 221 -11.37 -16.30 19.74
N TYR A 222 -10.53 -15.29 19.50
CA TYR A 222 -10.93 -13.87 19.41
C TYR A 222 -10.88 -13.33 17.99
N ILE A 223 -10.56 -14.18 17.01
CA ILE A 223 -10.51 -13.84 15.59
C ILE A 223 -11.83 -14.24 14.91
N GLY A 224 -12.24 -13.51 13.87
CA GLY A 224 -13.37 -13.86 12.99
C GLY A 224 -14.78 -13.64 13.56
N LYS A 225 -14.92 -13.15 14.80
CA LYS A 225 -16.21 -12.91 15.48
C LYS A 225 -16.77 -11.49 15.31
N GLY A 226 -16.10 -10.64 14.55
CA GLY A 226 -16.44 -9.24 14.34
C GLY A 226 -15.81 -8.30 15.37
N MET A 227 -15.86 -7.00 15.08
CA MET A 227 -15.43 -5.91 15.95
C MET A 227 -16.66 -5.18 16.50
N VAL A 228 -16.54 -4.60 17.69
CA VAL A 228 -17.57 -3.75 18.32
C VAL A 228 -16.96 -2.45 18.83
N SER A 229 -17.74 -1.38 18.81
CA SER A 229 -17.39 -0.12 19.47
C SER A 229 -17.55 -0.25 20.99
N TYR A 230 -16.58 0.25 21.72
CA TYR A 230 -16.61 0.37 23.18
C TYR A 230 -16.35 1.81 23.57
N HIS A 231 -17.27 2.41 24.34
CA HIS A 231 -17.10 3.75 24.88
C HIS A 231 -16.33 3.67 26.20
N LEU A 232 -15.13 4.26 26.24
CA LEU A 232 -14.34 4.39 27.45
C LEU A 232 -15.14 5.13 28.52
N GLN A 233 -15.09 4.62 29.75
CA GLN A 233 -15.80 5.14 30.91
C GLN A 233 -14.85 5.88 31.83
N THR A 234 -13.65 5.34 32.07
CA THR A 234 -12.69 5.87 33.04
C THR A 234 -11.96 7.11 32.53
N LYS A 235 -11.65 8.04 33.44
CA LYS A 235 -10.91 9.27 33.10
C LYS A 235 -9.48 8.95 32.66
N GLU A 236 -8.87 7.95 33.27
CA GLU A 236 -7.51 7.49 33.00
C GLU A 236 -7.35 6.96 31.58
N ALA A 237 -8.25 6.08 31.14
CA ALA A 237 -8.20 5.52 29.79
C ALA A 237 -8.47 6.61 28.73
N LYS A 238 -9.48 7.47 28.94
CA LYS A 238 -9.77 8.62 28.07
C LYS A 238 -8.55 9.55 27.93
N ARG A 239 -7.90 9.88 29.05
CA ARG A 239 -6.70 10.73 29.07
C ARG A 239 -5.55 10.10 28.29
N LEU A 240 -5.30 8.80 28.45
CA LEU A 240 -4.23 8.10 27.73
C LEU A 240 -4.51 8.04 26.22
N LEU A 241 -5.75 7.78 25.82
CA LEU A 241 -6.17 7.78 24.43
C LEU A 241 -6.03 9.19 23.81
N ASN A 242 -6.46 10.24 24.50
CA ASN A 242 -6.28 11.63 24.05
C ASN A 242 -4.80 12.00 23.92
N LYS A 243 -3.96 11.60 24.89
CA LYS A 243 -2.50 11.80 24.82
C LYS A 243 -1.87 11.08 23.62
N HIS A 244 -2.40 9.92 23.23
CA HIS A 244 -1.97 9.21 22.04
C HIS A 244 -2.33 9.99 20.76
N PHE A 245 -3.57 10.45 20.65
CA PHE A 245 -4.03 11.24 19.49
C PHE A 245 -3.28 12.56 19.32
N ILE A 246 -3.04 13.31 20.41
CA ILE A 246 -2.24 14.55 20.36
C ILE A 246 -0.84 14.26 19.81
N ARG A 247 -0.22 13.15 20.21
CA ARG A 247 1.12 12.74 19.75
C ARG A 247 1.13 12.38 18.27
N ILE A 248 0.13 11.63 17.81
CA ILE A 248 -0.02 11.28 16.39
C ILE A 248 -0.24 12.55 15.56
N SER A 249 -1.18 13.40 15.99
CA SER A 249 -1.50 14.66 15.32
C SER A 249 -0.28 15.57 15.22
N GLY A 250 0.44 15.80 16.33
CA GLY A 250 1.60 16.69 16.34
C GLY A 250 2.72 16.27 15.37
N LYS A 251 2.90 14.96 15.13
CA LYS A 251 3.90 14.44 14.18
C LYS A 251 3.43 14.52 12.73
N SER A 252 2.13 14.39 12.53
CA SER A 252 1.54 14.36 11.20
C SER A 252 1.29 15.76 10.65
N GLN A 253 1.24 16.78 11.51
CA GLN A 253 1.04 18.18 11.13
C GLN A 253 2.12 18.74 10.21
N SER A 254 3.34 18.20 10.19
CA SER A 254 4.39 18.62 9.25
C SER A 254 4.37 17.86 7.92
N ASN A 255 3.60 16.77 7.83
CA ASN A 255 3.56 15.95 6.62
C ASN A 255 2.54 16.50 5.62
N ARG A 256 2.99 16.77 4.39
CA ARG A 256 2.18 17.40 3.34
C ARG A 256 1.02 16.54 2.87
N ILE A 257 1.23 15.23 2.75
CA ILE A 257 0.17 14.29 2.36
C ILE A 257 -0.91 14.26 3.43
N VAL A 258 -0.53 14.27 4.71
CA VAL A 258 -1.49 14.33 5.84
C VAL A 258 -2.27 15.65 5.81
N GLN A 259 -1.60 16.79 5.63
CA GLN A 259 -2.28 18.10 5.52
C GLN A 259 -3.30 18.12 4.38
N ASN A 260 -2.91 17.60 3.20
CA ASN A 260 -3.78 17.45 2.06
C ASN A 260 -4.99 16.55 2.36
N LEU A 261 -4.78 15.39 2.99
CA LEU A 261 -5.86 14.46 3.32
C LEU A 261 -6.89 15.09 4.26
N ILE A 262 -6.44 15.89 5.23
CA ILE A 262 -7.32 16.61 6.15
C ILE A 262 -8.28 17.53 5.38
N GLN A 263 -7.77 18.28 4.39
CA GLN A 263 -8.62 19.14 3.55
C GLN A 263 -9.50 18.31 2.61
N PHE A 264 -8.96 17.23 2.04
CA PHE A 264 -9.70 16.34 1.13
C PHE A 264 -10.95 15.73 1.79
N TYR A 265 -10.88 15.33 3.07
CA TYR A 265 -12.03 14.71 3.73
C TYR A 265 -13.23 15.66 3.93
N GLU A 266 -13.02 16.98 3.87
CA GLU A 266 -14.12 17.95 3.93
C GLU A 266 -15.02 17.86 2.69
N ASP A 267 -14.47 17.39 1.56
CA ASP A 267 -15.14 17.37 0.26
C ASP A 267 -15.74 16.01 -0.11
N ILE A 268 -15.55 14.96 0.70
CA ILE A 268 -16.00 13.60 0.35
C ILE A 268 -17.33 13.19 0.98
N SER A 269 -18.07 12.35 0.26
CA SER A 269 -19.18 11.57 0.82
C SER A 269 -18.96 10.07 0.61
N LEU A 270 -19.19 9.32 1.70
CA LEU A 270 -19.02 7.87 1.73
C LEU A 270 -20.31 7.16 1.26
N PRO A 271 -20.19 6.00 0.60
CA PRO A 271 -21.36 5.22 0.23
C PRO A 271 -22.07 4.63 1.46
N THR A 272 -23.39 4.52 1.38
CA THR A 272 -24.20 3.79 2.36
C THR A 272 -24.00 2.27 2.22
N ILE A 273 -24.31 1.52 3.28
CA ILE A 273 -24.20 0.05 3.27
C ILE A 273 -25.08 -0.58 2.19
N ASP A 274 -26.27 -0.04 1.96
CA ASP A 274 -27.17 -0.52 0.90
C ASP A 274 -26.59 -0.30 -0.50
N GLN A 275 -25.96 0.86 -0.72
CA GLN A 275 -25.24 1.13 -1.97
C GLN A 275 -24.08 0.14 -2.15
N ILE A 276 -23.29 -0.12 -1.12
CA ILE A 276 -22.17 -1.08 -1.16
C ILE A 276 -22.65 -2.49 -1.50
N TRP A 277 -23.75 -2.94 -0.89
CA TRP A 277 -24.35 -4.23 -1.21
C TRP A 277 -24.79 -4.33 -2.68
N LYS A 278 -25.47 -3.29 -3.17
CA LYS A 278 -25.94 -3.21 -4.56
C LYS A 278 -24.77 -3.28 -5.55
N GLU A 279 -23.71 -2.52 -5.28
CA GLU A 279 -22.52 -2.49 -6.14
C GLU A 279 -21.73 -3.80 -6.08
N GLY A 280 -21.56 -4.37 -4.88
CA GLY A 280 -20.93 -5.68 -4.71
C GLY A 280 -21.68 -6.78 -5.49
N ASP A 281 -23.02 -6.74 -5.52
CA ASP A 281 -23.82 -7.66 -6.32
C ASP A 281 -23.65 -7.44 -7.82
N ARG A 282 -23.57 -6.19 -8.27
CA ARG A 282 -23.33 -5.84 -9.67
C ARG A 282 -21.97 -6.37 -10.13
N LEU A 283 -20.92 -6.07 -9.39
CA LEU A 283 -19.54 -6.51 -9.68
C LEU A 283 -19.39 -8.03 -9.64
N ARG A 284 -20.06 -8.71 -8.69
CA ARG A 284 -20.09 -10.17 -8.64
C ARG A 284 -20.70 -10.76 -9.91
N LYS A 285 -21.81 -10.19 -10.40
CA LYS A 285 -22.48 -10.67 -11.63
C LYS A 285 -21.61 -10.44 -12.87
N SER A 286 -20.79 -9.38 -12.88
CA SER A 286 -19.84 -9.11 -13.97
C SER A 286 -18.50 -9.86 -13.84
N ASN A 287 -18.40 -10.87 -12.95
CA ASN A 287 -17.17 -11.62 -12.69
C ASN A 287 -15.95 -10.73 -12.37
N TYR A 288 -16.17 -9.62 -11.67
CA TYR A 288 -15.12 -8.69 -11.30
C TYR A 288 -14.01 -9.39 -10.49
N LYS A 289 -12.76 -9.11 -10.87
CA LYS A 289 -11.56 -9.50 -10.13
C LYS A 289 -10.97 -8.28 -9.44
N THR A 290 -10.67 -8.41 -8.16
CA THR A 290 -9.94 -7.39 -7.38
C THR A 290 -8.54 -7.13 -7.96
N LYS A 291 -7.87 -6.03 -7.57
CA LYS A 291 -6.47 -5.75 -7.93
C LYS A 291 -5.50 -6.90 -7.55
N LYS A 292 -5.89 -7.77 -6.59
CA LYS A 292 -5.16 -8.98 -6.17
C LYS A 292 -5.58 -10.26 -6.91
N GLY A 293 -6.37 -10.17 -7.98
CA GLY A 293 -6.82 -11.30 -8.79
C GLY A 293 -7.95 -12.15 -8.18
N LYS A 294 -8.46 -11.80 -6.99
CA LYS A 294 -9.54 -12.54 -6.32
C LYS A 294 -10.90 -12.17 -6.90
N LEU A 295 -11.78 -13.16 -7.10
CA LEU A 295 -13.17 -12.96 -7.55
C LEU A 295 -14.07 -12.51 -6.40
N LEU A 296 -14.94 -11.52 -6.65
CA LEU A 296 -15.94 -11.15 -5.66
C LEU A 296 -17.00 -12.25 -5.51
N LYS A 297 -17.34 -12.58 -4.26
CA LYS A 297 -18.36 -13.59 -3.93
C LYS A 297 -19.16 -13.20 -2.69
N LYS A 298 -20.39 -13.71 -2.58
CA LYS A 298 -21.15 -13.66 -1.32
C LYS A 298 -20.79 -14.85 -0.45
N LEU A 299 -20.54 -14.59 0.83
CA LEU A 299 -20.37 -15.63 1.83
C LEU A 299 -21.73 -16.24 2.23
N GLY A 300 -22.75 -15.40 2.41
CA GLY A 300 -24.07 -15.85 2.85
C GLY A 300 -24.01 -16.51 4.24
N HIS A 301 -24.72 -17.64 4.40
CA HIS A 301 -24.75 -18.42 5.63
C HIS A 301 -23.64 -19.50 5.72
N HIS A 302 -22.73 -19.53 4.74
CA HIS A 302 -21.68 -20.54 4.66
C HIS A 302 -20.43 -20.12 5.44
N SER A 303 -19.74 -21.10 6.02
CA SER A 303 -18.38 -20.89 6.52
C SER A 303 -17.38 -20.80 5.35
N LYS A 304 -16.26 -20.09 5.53
CA LYS A 304 -15.19 -20.04 4.51
C LYS A 304 -14.62 -21.43 4.19
N SER A 305 -14.61 -22.34 5.15
CA SER A 305 -14.16 -23.73 4.99
C SER A 305 -15.05 -24.58 4.07
N GLU A 306 -16.28 -24.14 3.79
CA GLU A 306 -17.17 -24.82 2.84
C GLU A 306 -16.80 -24.53 1.37
N PHE A 307 -15.93 -23.55 1.11
CA PHE A 307 -15.45 -23.25 -0.24
C PHE A 307 -14.20 -24.06 -0.53
N LYS A 308 -14.14 -24.71 -1.71
CA LYS A 308 -12.99 -25.53 -2.14
C LYS A 308 -11.66 -24.76 -2.11
N ASP A 309 -11.68 -23.52 -2.60
CA ASP A 309 -10.51 -22.64 -2.67
C ASP A 309 -10.87 -21.22 -2.16
N PRO A 310 -10.99 -21.02 -0.83
CA PRO A 310 -11.47 -19.74 -0.27
C PRO A 310 -10.52 -18.57 -0.59
N GLN A 311 -9.23 -18.85 -0.79
CA GLN A 311 -8.22 -17.84 -1.12
C GLN A 311 -8.41 -17.19 -2.50
N LYS A 312 -9.15 -17.85 -3.42
CA LYS A 312 -9.48 -17.29 -4.75
C LYS A 312 -10.59 -16.24 -4.70
N TYR A 313 -11.27 -16.11 -3.57
CA TYR A 313 -12.42 -15.23 -3.41
C TYR A 313 -12.14 -14.07 -2.47
N SER A 314 -12.77 -12.94 -2.76
CA SER A 314 -12.93 -11.83 -1.84
C SER A 314 -14.42 -11.73 -1.51
N PHE A 315 -14.76 -11.84 -0.23
CA PHE A 315 -16.16 -11.86 0.20
C PHE A 315 -16.68 -10.43 0.40
N ILE A 316 -17.88 -10.15 -0.11
CA ILE A 316 -18.53 -8.83 0.01
C ILE A 316 -18.74 -8.49 1.49
N GLU A 317 -19.17 -9.46 2.28
CA GLU A 317 -19.40 -9.34 3.73
C GLU A 317 -18.13 -8.92 4.48
N ASP A 318 -16.96 -9.44 4.07
CA ASP A 318 -15.68 -9.05 4.68
C ASP A 318 -15.30 -7.62 4.30
N SER A 319 -15.55 -7.22 3.06
CA SER A 319 -15.31 -5.85 2.60
C SER A 319 -16.20 -4.84 3.35
N ILE A 320 -17.46 -5.19 3.62
CA ILE A 320 -18.38 -4.37 4.42
C ILE A 320 -17.93 -4.28 5.87
N LYS A 321 -17.44 -5.37 6.47
CA LYS A 321 -16.87 -5.35 7.83
C LYS A 321 -15.67 -4.41 7.92
N ILE A 322 -14.78 -4.44 6.92
CA ILE A 322 -13.64 -3.52 6.83
C ILE A 322 -14.15 -2.08 6.69
N PHE A 323 -15.09 -1.82 5.77
CA PHE A 323 -15.66 -0.49 5.58
C PHE A 323 -16.26 0.08 6.88
N ASN A 324 -17.09 -0.69 7.59
CA ASN A 324 -17.66 -0.25 8.88
C ASN A 324 -16.58 0.03 9.90
N TYR A 325 -15.58 -0.86 10.02
CA TYR A 325 -14.46 -0.63 10.94
C TYR A 325 -13.73 0.69 10.67
N LEU A 326 -13.57 1.07 9.40
CA LEU A 326 -12.83 2.26 8.97
C LEU A 326 -13.66 3.56 9.01
N THR A 327 -14.99 3.49 9.16
CA THR A 327 -15.88 4.65 8.91
C THR A 327 -16.98 4.88 9.94
N GLU A 328 -17.43 3.86 10.67
CA GLU A 328 -18.63 3.92 11.53
C GLU A 328 -18.49 4.93 12.68
N ASP A 329 -17.29 5.10 13.24
CA ASP A 329 -17.03 6.05 14.33
C ASP A 329 -16.35 7.35 13.86
N GLY A 330 -16.33 7.59 12.54
CA GLY A 330 -15.53 8.62 11.87
C GLY A 330 -14.33 8.03 11.12
N LEU A 331 -13.73 8.83 10.24
CA LEU A 331 -12.51 8.44 9.53
C LEU A 331 -11.31 8.40 10.47
N MET A 332 -10.41 7.45 10.24
CA MET A 332 -9.14 7.37 10.93
C MET A 332 -8.32 8.63 10.63
N PHE A 333 -7.68 9.18 11.66
CA PHE A 333 -6.70 10.22 11.46
C PHE A 333 -5.53 9.65 10.62
N PRO A 334 -5.08 10.33 9.55
CA PRO A 334 -4.01 9.84 8.70
C PRO A 334 -2.68 9.80 9.45
N GLU A 335 -2.02 8.64 9.46
CA GLU A 335 -0.77 8.42 10.18
C GLU A 335 0.39 8.14 9.22
N VAL A 336 1.55 8.72 9.51
CA VAL A 336 2.80 8.42 8.79
C VAL A 336 3.28 7.02 9.19
N GLY A 337 3.43 6.13 8.21
CA GLY A 337 3.94 4.78 8.41
C GLY A 337 5.42 4.74 8.78
N SER A 338 5.91 3.54 9.12
CA SER A 338 7.31 3.33 9.50
C SER A 338 8.28 3.36 8.32
N GLU A 339 9.58 3.35 8.60
CA GLU A 339 10.61 3.15 7.58
C GLU A 339 10.47 1.82 6.82
N LYS A 340 9.78 0.83 7.39
CA LYS A 340 9.50 -0.45 6.70
C LYS A 340 8.48 -0.29 5.60
N SER A 341 7.56 0.66 5.73
CA SER A 341 6.58 1.03 4.71
C SER A 341 7.02 2.25 3.90
N GLY A 342 8.29 2.66 4.00
CA GLY A 342 8.83 3.83 3.30
C GLY A 342 8.21 5.17 3.70
N GLY A 343 7.51 5.24 4.84
CA GLY A 343 6.79 6.45 5.27
C GLY A 343 5.41 6.62 4.65
N ARG A 344 4.86 5.60 3.98
CA ARG A 344 3.49 5.63 3.42
C ARG A 344 2.47 6.06 4.46
N ILE A 345 1.53 6.90 4.06
CA ILE A 345 0.43 7.32 4.93
C ILE A 345 -0.60 6.20 5.01
N ILE A 346 -1.10 5.95 6.22
CA ILE A 346 -2.15 4.97 6.50
C ILE A 346 -3.37 5.71 7.05
N ASP A 347 -4.50 5.54 6.39
CA ASP A 347 -5.78 6.14 6.77
C ASP A 347 -6.95 5.21 6.35
N SER A 348 -8.19 5.67 6.58
CA SER A 348 -9.38 4.93 6.19
C SER A 348 -9.46 4.66 4.68
N ILE A 349 -9.05 5.61 3.83
CA ILE A 349 -9.17 5.47 2.36
C ILE A 349 -8.15 4.48 1.83
N THR A 350 -6.90 4.56 2.29
CA THR A 350 -5.81 3.66 1.91
C THR A 350 -6.13 2.20 2.26
N LEU A 351 -6.74 1.97 3.42
CA LEU A 351 -7.09 0.62 3.89
C LEU A 351 -8.43 0.10 3.33
N MET A 352 -9.23 0.96 2.69
CA MET A 352 -10.54 0.59 2.17
C MET A 352 -10.41 -0.35 0.95
N PRO A 353 -11.27 -1.39 0.84
CA PRO A 353 -11.35 -2.21 -0.36
C PRO A 353 -11.53 -1.35 -1.61
N SER A 354 -10.70 -1.56 -2.63
CA SER A 354 -10.62 -0.65 -3.79
C SER A 354 -11.95 -0.46 -4.51
N TRP A 355 -12.76 -1.50 -4.61
CA TRP A 355 -14.06 -1.42 -5.28
C TRP A 355 -15.10 -0.61 -4.49
N ILE A 356 -14.98 -0.55 -3.15
CA ILE A 356 -15.80 0.34 -2.31
C ILE A 356 -15.27 1.76 -2.39
N ARG A 357 -13.94 1.92 -2.39
CA ARG A 357 -13.28 3.23 -2.51
C ARG A 357 -13.66 3.96 -3.80
N ASN A 358 -13.83 3.24 -4.90
CA ASN A 358 -14.32 3.80 -6.17
C ASN A 358 -15.76 4.35 -6.09
N MET A 359 -16.50 4.04 -5.02
CA MET A 359 -17.85 4.57 -4.79
C MET A 359 -17.86 5.87 -3.98
N ILE A 360 -16.71 6.28 -3.42
CA ILE A 360 -16.58 7.57 -2.72
C ILE A 360 -16.88 8.68 -3.71
N LYS A 361 -17.66 9.66 -3.30
CA LYS A 361 -17.92 10.85 -4.10
C LYS A 361 -17.12 12.02 -3.57
N ILE A 362 -16.74 12.93 -4.46
CA ILE A 362 -16.08 14.19 -4.12
C ILE A 362 -17.02 15.29 -4.61
N LYS A 363 -17.50 16.15 -3.71
CA LYS A 363 -18.52 17.18 -4.01
C LYS A 363 -19.74 16.58 -4.73
N ASP A 364 -20.19 15.42 -4.25
CA ASP A 364 -21.30 14.62 -4.79
C ASP A 364 -21.13 14.02 -6.20
N GLU A 365 -20.01 14.30 -6.87
CA GLU A 365 -19.62 13.70 -8.15
C GLU A 365 -18.80 12.41 -7.95
N ALA A 366 -18.80 11.52 -8.95
CA ALA A 366 -17.98 10.31 -8.92
C ALA A 366 -16.49 10.66 -8.90
N ASN A 367 -15.68 9.90 -8.17
CA ASN A 367 -14.24 10.14 -8.16
C ASN A 367 -13.53 9.59 -9.40
N VAL A 368 -12.33 10.11 -9.66
CA VAL A 368 -11.39 9.59 -10.66
C VAL A 368 -10.10 9.21 -9.95
N GLU A 369 -9.59 8.00 -10.18
CA GLU A 369 -8.29 7.52 -9.69
C GLU A 369 -7.23 7.79 -10.78
N ALA A 370 -6.17 8.51 -10.43
CA ALA A 370 -4.95 8.67 -11.21
C ALA A 370 -3.87 7.76 -10.62
N ASP A 371 -3.40 6.77 -11.39
CA ASP A 371 -2.50 5.70 -10.92
C ASP A 371 -1.27 5.59 -11.82
N TYR A 372 -0.07 5.51 -11.24
CA TYR A 372 1.15 5.34 -12.02
C TYR A 372 1.25 3.96 -12.69
N SER A 373 1.71 3.94 -13.94
CA SER A 373 1.96 2.69 -14.64
C SER A 373 3.29 2.07 -14.26
N CYS A 374 3.31 0.90 -13.62
CA CYS A 374 4.57 0.19 -13.33
C CYS A 374 5.58 1.04 -12.52
N LEU A 375 5.12 1.79 -11.51
CA LEU A 375 5.99 2.68 -10.75
C LEU A 375 7.20 1.94 -10.17
N HIS A 376 6.98 0.88 -9.38
CA HIS A 376 8.08 0.16 -8.72
C HIS A 376 9.11 -0.45 -9.68
N PRO A 377 8.72 -1.17 -10.76
CA PRO A 377 9.68 -1.61 -11.76
C PRO A 377 10.52 -0.48 -12.37
N ASN A 378 9.91 0.66 -12.73
CA ASN A 378 10.64 1.78 -13.33
C ASN A 378 11.51 2.51 -12.30
N SER A 379 11.06 2.63 -11.04
CA SER A 379 11.89 3.11 -9.94
C SER A 379 13.07 2.19 -9.66
N ALA A 380 12.91 0.86 -9.80
CA ALA A 380 14.01 -0.08 -9.64
C ALA A 380 15.08 0.08 -10.74
N ILE A 381 14.67 0.29 -11.99
CA ILE A 381 15.57 0.60 -13.09
C ILE A 381 16.40 1.85 -12.76
N ASN A 382 15.73 2.93 -12.35
CA ASN A 382 16.41 4.18 -12.00
C ASN A 382 17.39 4.02 -10.80
N LEU A 383 16.94 3.41 -9.71
CA LEU A 383 17.71 3.31 -8.47
C LEU A 383 18.91 2.34 -8.56
N TYR A 384 18.82 1.30 -9.40
CA TYR A 384 19.81 0.23 -9.43
C TYR A 384 20.60 0.16 -10.74
N GLY A 385 20.53 1.19 -11.59
CA GLY A 385 21.33 1.29 -12.82
C GLY A 385 20.87 0.36 -13.93
N GLY A 386 19.56 0.22 -14.10
CA GLY A 386 18.96 -0.39 -15.29
C GLY A 386 19.13 0.49 -16.52
N SER A 387 18.90 -0.10 -17.69
CA SER A 387 19.19 0.49 -19.00
C SER A 387 17.95 0.77 -19.86
N LYS A 388 16.85 0.04 -19.65
CA LYS A 388 15.60 0.28 -20.38
C LYS A 388 14.94 1.57 -19.91
N GLU A 389 14.48 2.36 -20.87
CA GLU A 389 13.85 3.64 -20.58
C GLU A 389 12.46 3.45 -20.00
N TYR A 390 11.50 2.89 -20.76
CA TYR A 390 10.13 2.65 -20.28
C TYR A 390 9.82 1.16 -20.15
N LEU A 391 9.33 0.75 -18.98
CA LEU A 391 8.79 -0.59 -18.76
C LEU A 391 7.28 -0.51 -18.54
N THR A 392 6.51 -1.21 -19.39
CA THR A 392 5.07 -1.41 -19.19
C THR A 392 4.73 -2.89 -18.98
N HIS A 393 3.64 -3.16 -18.25
CA HIS A 393 3.14 -4.53 -18.07
C HIS A 393 2.70 -5.17 -19.40
N SER A 394 2.23 -4.37 -20.35
CA SER A 394 1.81 -4.84 -21.67
C SER A 394 2.99 -5.32 -22.50
N ASP A 395 4.07 -4.54 -22.53
CA ASP A 395 5.29 -4.91 -23.29
C ASP A 395 5.92 -6.18 -22.73
N LEU A 396 5.94 -6.31 -21.41
CA LEU A 396 6.39 -7.54 -20.75
C LEU A 396 5.49 -8.73 -21.08
N GLY A 397 4.17 -8.52 -21.14
CA GLY A 397 3.20 -9.56 -21.51
C GLY A 397 3.48 -10.13 -22.88
N LEU A 398 3.72 -9.24 -23.84
CA LEU A 398 4.06 -9.59 -25.21
C LEU A 398 5.42 -10.29 -25.30
N GLU A 399 6.47 -9.74 -24.68
CA GLU A 399 7.82 -10.29 -24.77
C GLU A 399 7.94 -11.67 -24.10
N MET A 400 7.25 -11.85 -22.97
CA MET A 400 7.31 -13.09 -22.18
C MET A 400 6.25 -14.11 -22.58
N ASN A 401 5.27 -13.73 -23.40
CA ASN A 401 4.06 -14.51 -23.70
C ASN A 401 3.33 -14.95 -22.41
N ILE A 402 3.13 -13.99 -21.49
CA ILE A 402 2.43 -14.17 -20.21
C ILE A 402 1.29 -13.15 -20.15
N ASP A 403 0.15 -13.53 -19.57
CA ASP A 403 -0.96 -12.62 -19.40
C ASP A 403 -0.58 -11.40 -18.54
N VAL A 404 -1.02 -10.21 -18.95
CA VAL A 404 -0.69 -8.94 -18.28
C VAL A 404 -1.13 -8.95 -16.81
N SER A 405 -2.23 -9.63 -16.48
CA SER A 405 -2.70 -9.75 -15.09
C SER A 405 -1.75 -10.59 -14.23
N ASP A 406 -1.18 -11.66 -14.78
CA ASP A 406 -0.19 -12.50 -14.09
C ASP A 406 1.13 -11.73 -13.88
N ILE A 407 1.55 -10.91 -14.85
CA ILE A 407 2.74 -10.06 -14.70
C ILE A 407 2.54 -9.03 -13.59
N LYS A 408 1.38 -8.36 -13.57
CA LYS A 408 1.02 -7.43 -12.48
C LYS A 408 1.11 -8.13 -11.13
N LEU A 409 0.51 -9.33 -11.00
CA LEU A 409 0.55 -10.12 -9.76
C LEU A 409 1.97 -10.51 -9.36
N GLU A 410 2.82 -10.90 -10.32
CA GLU A 410 4.21 -11.23 -10.05
C GLU A 410 5.02 -10.00 -9.59
N HIS A 411 4.83 -8.83 -10.24
CA HIS A 411 5.49 -7.59 -9.84
C HIS A 411 5.12 -7.11 -8.44
N LEU A 412 3.87 -7.31 -8.00
CA LEU A 412 3.43 -6.93 -6.65
C LEU A 412 4.31 -7.52 -5.54
N SER A 413 4.97 -8.65 -5.79
CA SER A 413 5.80 -9.34 -4.80
C SER A 413 7.27 -9.50 -5.19
N PHE A 414 7.62 -9.36 -6.47
CA PHE A 414 8.96 -9.68 -6.99
C PHE A 414 10.10 -9.01 -6.21
N PHE A 415 10.02 -7.69 -5.99
CA PHE A 415 11.07 -6.94 -5.29
C PHE A 415 11.12 -7.21 -3.78
N ASN A 416 10.10 -7.83 -3.20
CA ASN A 416 10.09 -8.25 -1.79
C ASN A 416 10.48 -9.73 -1.61
N LYS A 417 10.59 -10.53 -2.69
CA LYS A 417 11.00 -11.95 -2.62
C LYS A 417 12.47 -12.08 -2.16
N GLU A 418 12.77 -13.19 -1.50
CA GLU A 418 14.15 -13.64 -1.28
C GLU A 418 14.81 -14.02 -2.62
N VAL A 419 16.14 -13.95 -2.71
CA VAL A 419 16.85 -14.19 -3.98
C VAL A 419 16.51 -15.56 -4.60
N TRP A 420 16.40 -16.62 -3.78
CA TRP A 420 16.02 -17.95 -4.28
C TRP A 420 14.55 -18.00 -4.76
N GLN A 421 13.65 -17.18 -4.19
CA GLN A 421 12.26 -17.05 -4.63
C GLN A 421 12.17 -16.22 -5.90
N MET A 422 12.96 -15.15 -6.01
CA MET A 422 13.08 -14.35 -7.24
C MET A 422 13.46 -15.26 -8.41
N LYS A 423 14.48 -16.13 -8.25
CA LYS A 423 14.91 -17.10 -9.28
C LYS A 423 13.81 -18.04 -9.78
N LYS A 424 12.74 -18.24 -9.00
CA LYS A 424 11.57 -19.06 -9.40
C LYS A 424 10.52 -18.25 -10.18
N SER A 425 10.54 -16.92 -10.09
CA SER A 425 9.63 -16.04 -10.81
C SER A 425 10.00 -15.97 -12.29
N PRO A 426 9.01 -15.94 -13.21
CA PRO A 426 9.27 -15.74 -14.63
C PRO A 426 10.00 -14.42 -14.91
N LEU A 427 9.76 -13.39 -14.10
CA LEU A 427 10.39 -12.07 -14.23
C LEU A 427 11.90 -12.10 -14.03
N PHE A 428 12.44 -13.07 -13.28
CA PHE A 428 13.88 -13.15 -13.04
C PHE A 428 14.65 -13.39 -14.33
N LYS A 429 14.17 -14.30 -15.18
CA LYS A 429 14.82 -14.59 -16.47
C LYS A 429 14.80 -13.36 -17.38
N TYR A 430 13.68 -12.63 -17.38
CA TYR A 430 13.55 -11.38 -18.12
C TYR A 430 14.59 -10.36 -17.63
N TYR A 431 14.63 -10.05 -16.33
CA TYR A 431 15.56 -9.06 -15.79
C TYR A 431 17.01 -9.51 -15.88
N GLN A 432 17.30 -10.80 -15.80
CA GLN A 432 18.66 -11.31 -15.99
C GLN A 432 19.17 -11.07 -17.41
N LYS A 433 18.29 -11.19 -18.41
CA LYS A 433 18.63 -10.98 -19.82
C LYS A 433 18.69 -9.49 -20.17
N ASN A 434 17.68 -8.73 -19.75
CA ASN A 434 17.44 -7.37 -20.23
C ASN A 434 17.96 -6.29 -19.26
N GLU A 435 18.05 -6.59 -17.96
CA GLU A 435 18.50 -5.66 -16.92
C GLU A 435 19.53 -6.28 -15.94
N PRO A 436 20.64 -6.87 -16.46
CA PRO A 436 21.56 -7.65 -15.64
C PRO A 436 22.21 -6.83 -14.52
N ASN A 437 22.56 -5.56 -14.78
CA ASN A 437 23.16 -4.67 -13.78
C ASN A 437 22.19 -4.34 -12.66
N MET A 438 20.96 -3.94 -13.00
CA MET A 438 19.89 -3.70 -12.03
C MET A 438 19.65 -4.91 -11.14
N LEU A 439 19.49 -6.09 -11.76
CA LEU A 439 19.23 -7.33 -11.03
C LEU A 439 20.39 -7.71 -10.11
N GLN A 440 21.64 -7.58 -10.59
CA GLN A 440 22.82 -7.87 -9.79
C GLN A 440 22.96 -6.91 -8.61
N ASN A 441 22.71 -5.62 -8.80
CA ASN A 441 22.74 -4.62 -7.73
C ASN A 441 21.68 -4.90 -6.67
N ILE A 442 20.46 -5.26 -7.08
CA ILE A 442 19.39 -5.69 -6.16
C ILE A 442 19.80 -6.93 -5.37
N ILE A 443 20.36 -7.95 -6.02
CA ILE A 443 20.82 -9.19 -5.36
C ILE A 443 21.93 -8.87 -4.34
N THR A 444 22.93 -8.09 -4.74
CA THR A 444 24.03 -7.67 -3.87
C THR A 444 23.50 -6.95 -2.65
N GLU A 445 22.57 -6.00 -2.81
CA GLU A 445 22.01 -5.25 -1.70
C GLU A 445 21.20 -6.16 -0.74
N LYS A 446 20.38 -7.08 -1.27
CA LYS A 446 19.63 -8.02 -0.43
C LYS A 446 20.52 -8.92 0.41
N HIS A 447 21.76 -9.17 -0.02
CA HIS A 447 22.73 -9.95 0.74
C HIS A 447 23.53 -9.11 1.75
N SER A 448 23.85 -7.86 1.43
CA SER A 448 24.68 -7.00 2.28
C SER A 448 23.90 -6.18 3.31
N SER A 449 22.62 -5.89 3.06
CA SER A 449 21.79 -5.08 3.95
C SER A 449 21.36 -5.86 5.21
N GLU A 450 21.34 -5.17 6.35
CA GLU A 450 20.76 -5.69 7.61
C GLU A 450 19.26 -6.04 7.45
N PHE A 451 18.57 -5.40 6.52
CA PHE A 451 17.16 -5.65 6.23
C PHE A 451 16.92 -6.79 5.23
N LYS A 452 18.01 -7.44 4.79
CA LYS A 452 18.00 -8.63 3.92
C LYS A 452 17.12 -8.42 2.68
N HIS A 453 16.23 -9.37 2.37
CA HIS A 453 15.37 -9.31 1.19
C HIS A 453 14.40 -8.12 1.17
N LYS A 454 14.10 -7.49 2.31
CA LYS A 454 13.11 -6.41 2.40
C LYS A 454 13.63 -5.05 1.94
N ILE A 455 14.96 -4.85 1.91
CA ILE A 455 15.58 -3.55 1.62
C ILE A 455 15.10 -2.92 0.32
N THR A 456 15.03 -3.71 -0.76
CA THR A 456 14.61 -3.22 -2.08
C THR A 456 13.20 -2.65 -2.03
N SER A 457 12.24 -3.36 -1.43
CA SER A 457 10.87 -2.86 -1.28
C SER A 457 10.79 -1.59 -0.42
N ARG A 458 11.60 -1.48 0.63
CA ARG A 458 11.65 -0.28 1.48
C ARG A 458 12.08 0.94 0.67
N ARG A 459 13.15 0.83 -0.12
CA ARG A 459 13.62 1.92 -0.98
C ARG A 459 12.59 2.33 -2.05
N LEU A 460 11.94 1.35 -2.67
CA LEU A 460 10.90 1.61 -3.67
C LEU A 460 9.70 2.34 -3.05
N MET A 461 9.26 1.94 -1.86
CA MET A 461 8.19 2.63 -1.13
C MET A 461 8.62 4.03 -0.68
N THR A 462 9.86 4.21 -0.21
CA THR A 462 10.38 5.55 0.13
C THR A 462 10.38 6.47 -1.09
N LYS A 463 10.84 5.97 -2.25
CA LYS A 463 10.86 6.76 -3.48
C LYS A 463 9.44 7.11 -3.94
N GLU A 464 8.49 6.17 -3.84
CA GLU A 464 7.08 6.43 -4.08
C GLU A 464 6.55 7.58 -3.20
N VAL A 465 6.77 7.53 -1.89
CA VAL A 465 6.30 8.58 -0.97
C VAL A 465 6.94 9.93 -1.28
N GLU A 466 8.22 9.96 -1.63
CA GLU A 466 8.94 11.16 -2.06
C GLU A 466 8.26 11.81 -3.28
N ILE A 467 8.02 11.03 -4.34
CA ILE A 467 7.33 11.50 -5.55
C ILE A 467 5.94 12.03 -5.22
N MET A 468 5.15 11.25 -4.47
CA MET A 468 3.77 11.61 -4.16
C MET A 468 3.67 12.83 -3.26
N THR A 469 4.67 13.05 -2.39
CA THR A 469 4.77 14.26 -1.58
C THR A 469 4.94 15.49 -2.48
N GLU A 470 5.87 15.45 -3.43
CA GLU A 470 6.07 16.57 -4.38
C GLU A 470 4.83 16.81 -5.26
N VAL A 471 4.18 15.75 -5.74
CA VAL A 471 2.92 15.88 -6.51
C VAL A 471 1.85 16.59 -5.68
N VAL A 472 1.64 16.15 -4.44
CA VAL A 472 0.64 16.75 -3.54
C VAL A 472 0.99 18.19 -3.19
N GLU A 473 2.28 18.52 -3.00
CA GLU A 473 2.69 19.91 -2.75
C GLU A 473 2.27 20.83 -3.90
N ILE A 474 2.54 20.46 -5.15
CA ILE A 474 2.16 21.26 -6.32
C ILE A 474 0.64 21.35 -6.49
N LEU A 475 -0.09 20.25 -6.29
CA LEU A 475 -1.57 20.27 -6.39
C LEU A 475 -2.21 21.15 -5.30
N ASN A 476 -1.64 21.15 -4.09
CA ASN A 476 -2.12 22.01 -3.01
C ASN A 476 -1.92 23.51 -3.32
N GLU A 477 -0.88 23.89 -4.07
CA GLU A 477 -0.68 25.27 -4.53
C GLU A 477 -1.82 25.72 -5.46
N ASP A 478 -2.38 24.77 -6.22
CA ASP A 478 -3.54 24.96 -7.09
C ASP A 478 -4.90 24.82 -6.33
N PHE A 479 -4.87 24.65 -5.00
CA PHE A 479 -6.05 24.34 -4.16
C PHE A 479 -6.77 23.03 -4.55
N ILE A 480 -6.04 22.08 -5.15
CA ILE A 480 -6.54 20.77 -5.52
C ILE A 480 -6.12 19.77 -4.43
N TYR A 481 -7.07 19.43 -3.56
CA TYR A 481 -6.87 18.42 -2.52
C TYR A 481 -7.31 17.04 -3.02
N VAL A 482 -6.49 16.02 -2.76
CA VAL A 482 -6.66 14.68 -3.34
C VAL A 482 -6.65 13.59 -2.28
N GLY A 483 -7.39 12.50 -2.52
CA GLY A 483 -7.24 11.27 -1.76
C GLY A 483 -5.91 10.61 -2.11
N TYR A 484 -5.18 10.13 -1.11
CA TYR A 484 -3.90 9.44 -1.30
C TYR A 484 -4.06 7.93 -1.13
N VAL A 485 -3.57 7.14 -2.10
CA VAL A 485 -3.55 5.68 -2.05
C VAL A 485 -2.24 5.16 -2.63
N TYR A 486 -1.16 5.22 -1.84
CA TYR A 486 0.17 4.76 -2.25
C TYR A 486 0.68 5.46 -3.53
N ASP A 487 0.74 4.75 -4.66
CA ASP A 487 1.14 5.23 -5.97
C ASP A 487 -0.01 5.83 -6.81
N ALA A 488 -1.19 6.00 -6.20
CA ALA A 488 -2.37 6.57 -6.83
C ALA A 488 -2.96 7.74 -6.04
N LEU A 489 -3.63 8.65 -6.77
CA LEU A 489 -4.41 9.76 -6.23
C LEU A 489 -5.87 9.65 -6.66
N ILE A 490 -6.79 10.00 -5.75
CA ILE A 490 -8.22 10.09 -6.02
C ILE A 490 -8.59 11.56 -6.07
N CYS A 491 -9.22 12.00 -7.15
CA CYS A 491 -9.49 13.40 -7.39
C CYS A 491 -10.89 13.61 -7.99
N HIS A 492 -11.33 14.86 -7.94
CA HIS A 492 -12.56 15.28 -8.60
C HIS A 492 -12.39 15.21 -10.13
N PRO A 493 -13.41 14.79 -10.91
CA PRO A 493 -13.28 14.63 -12.37
C PRO A 493 -12.74 15.87 -13.10
N ARG A 494 -13.13 17.06 -12.65
CA ARG A 494 -12.68 18.35 -13.22
C ARG A 494 -11.18 18.58 -13.08
N ASP A 495 -10.57 18.01 -12.05
CA ASP A 495 -9.14 18.20 -11.75
C ASP A 495 -8.30 17.04 -12.31
N ALA A 496 -8.91 15.98 -12.82
CA ALA A 496 -8.24 14.74 -13.21
C ALA A 496 -7.10 14.95 -14.22
N ASN A 497 -7.31 15.80 -15.23
CA ASN A 497 -6.28 16.13 -16.21
C ASN A 497 -5.10 16.88 -15.58
N ARG A 498 -5.38 17.80 -14.66
CA ARG A 498 -4.34 18.55 -13.95
C ARG A 498 -3.55 17.64 -13.02
N VAL A 499 -4.22 16.76 -12.29
CA VAL A 499 -3.58 15.75 -11.43
C VAL A 499 -2.66 14.86 -12.27
N LYS A 500 -3.13 14.36 -13.41
CA LYS A 500 -2.33 13.55 -14.32
C LYS A 500 -1.10 14.31 -14.82
N GLU A 501 -1.28 15.57 -15.27
CA GLU A 501 -0.19 16.43 -15.76
C GLU A 501 0.90 16.62 -14.69
N VAL A 502 0.51 16.95 -13.45
CA VAL A 502 1.46 17.13 -12.35
C VAL A 502 2.17 15.83 -12.02
N MET A 503 1.46 14.70 -11.94
CA MET A 503 2.07 13.39 -11.74
C MET A 503 3.10 13.06 -12.82
N ASP A 504 2.75 13.22 -14.10
CA ASP A 504 3.65 12.98 -15.24
C ASP A 504 4.87 13.90 -15.21
N SER A 505 4.70 15.17 -14.87
CA SER A 505 5.79 16.15 -14.81
C SER A 505 6.79 15.82 -13.69
N ILE A 506 6.29 15.54 -12.48
CA ILE A 506 7.14 15.25 -11.32
C ILE A 506 7.89 13.94 -11.50
N ILE A 507 7.24 12.88 -12.01
CA ILE A 507 7.90 11.59 -12.15
C ILE A 507 9.05 11.64 -13.17
N LEU A 508 8.87 12.40 -14.26
CA LEU A 508 9.91 12.61 -15.26
C LEU A 508 11.06 13.47 -14.72
N LYS A 509 10.77 14.51 -13.94
CA LYS A 509 11.79 15.32 -13.24
C LYS A 509 12.65 14.48 -12.30
N GLN A 510 12.06 13.46 -11.68
CA GLN A 510 12.74 12.49 -10.82
C GLN A 510 13.54 11.43 -11.62
N GLY A 511 13.58 11.53 -12.95
CA GLY A 511 14.31 10.60 -13.82
C GLY A 511 13.68 9.21 -13.93
N ILE A 512 12.42 9.05 -13.49
CA ILE A 512 11.70 7.80 -13.56
C ILE A 512 10.74 7.88 -14.74
N LYS A 513 10.94 6.97 -15.69
CA LYS A 513 10.23 6.96 -16.96
C LYS A 513 8.96 6.13 -16.83
N THR A 514 7.89 6.80 -16.39
CA THR A 514 6.53 6.27 -16.36
C THR A 514 5.53 7.42 -16.53
N SER A 515 4.24 7.08 -16.63
CA SER A 515 3.13 8.02 -16.68
C SER A 515 1.95 7.54 -15.83
N ALA A 516 1.17 8.51 -15.37
CA ALA A 516 -0.10 8.29 -14.69
C ALA A 516 -1.21 7.97 -15.71
N LYS A 517 -2.15 7.12 -15.30
CA LYS A 517 -3.36 6.77 -16.03
C LYS A 517 -4.59 7.14 -15.20
N LEU A 518 -5.60 7.68 -15.86
CA LEU A 518 -6.88 7.94 -15.25
C LEU A 518 -7.77 6.69 -15.35
N SER A 519 -8.48 6.36 -14.29
CA SER A 519 -9.60 5.42 -14.35
C SER A 519 -10.70 6.07 -15.18
N ASN A 520 -10.98 5.55 -16.39
CA ASN A 520 -12.01 6.11 -17.25
C ASN A 520 -13.31 6.38 -16.47
N GLY A 521 -13.73 7.65 -16.41
CA GLY A 521 -15.04 8.06 -15.92
C GLY A 521 -16.13 7.71 -16.92
N ASP A 522 -16.18 6.46 -17.37
CA ASP A 522 -17.22 6.00 -18.30
C ASP A 522 -18.51 5.80 -17.50
N GLY A 523 -19.25 6.91 -17.37
CA GLY A 523 -20.69 6.86 -17.18
C GLY A 523 -21.31 5.95 -18.24
N GLU A 524 -22.29 5.16 -17.80
CA GLU A 524 -23.10 4.22 -18.55
C GLU A 524 -23.23 4.52 -20.06
N ALA A 525 -22.46 3.81 -20.89
CA ALA A 525 -22.85 3.57 -22.28
C ALA A 525 -23.66 2.27 -22.31
N VAL A 526 -24.96 2.43 -22.51
CA VAL A 526 -25.96 1.39 -22.73
C VAL A 526 -25.44 0.37 -23.76
N GLU A 527 -25.33 -0.88 -23.34
CA GLU A 527 -25.22 -2.04 -24.24
C GLU A 527 -26.43 -2.05 -25.19
N SER A 528 -26.24 -1.65 -26.44
CA SER A 528 -27.12 -2.10 -27.52
C SER A 528 -26.53 -3.36 -28.14
N SER A 529 -27.17 -4.46 -27.78
CA SER A 529 -27.11 -5.82 -28.31
C SER A 529 -26.69 -6.00 -29.78
N GLU A 530 -25.77 -6.94 -29.96
CA GLU A 530 -25.59 -7.88 -31.07
C GLU A 530 -26.48 -7.71 -32.33
N ILE A 531 -25.85 -7.38 -33.46
CA ILE A 531 -26.31 -7.87 -34.78
C ILE A 531 -25.12 -8.52 -35.50
N LYS A 532 -25.28 -9.81 -35.83
CA LYS A 532 -24.33 -10.62 -36.60
C LYS A 532 -24.13 -10.07 -38.03
N PRO A 533 -22.94 -10.22 -38.63
CA PRO A 533 -22.68 -9.73 -39.98
C PRO A 533 -23.29 -10.67 -41.02
N ALA A 534 -24.18 -10.15 -41.85
CA ALA A 534 -24.53 -10.80 -43.11
C ALA A 534 -23.68 -10.16 -44.22
N LEU A 535 -22.93 -11.02 -44.92
CA LEU A 535 -22.26 -10.75 -46.17
C LEU A 535 -23.20 -10.04 -47.16
N ASN A 536 -22.73 -8.96 -47.78
CA ASN A 536 -22.97 -8.60 -49.19
C ASN A 536 -22.18 -7.32 -49.55
N GLU A 537 -21.20 -7.44 -50.46
CA GLU A 537 -20.70 -6.31 -51.26
C GLU A 537 -21.67 -6.02 -52.44
N PRO A 538 -21.41 -5.03 -53.31
CA PRO A 538 -21.50 -3.60 -53.05
C PRO A 538 -22.50 -2.96 -54.04
N LYS A 539 -23.17 -1.86 -53.66
CA LYS A 539 -23.87 -1.01 -54.65
C LYS A 539 -23.49 0.45 -54.50
N SER A 540 -22.88 0.93 -55.58
CA SER A 540 -22.58 2.31 -55.92
C SER A 540 -23.81 3.21 -55.80
N ILE A 541 -23.65 4.36 -55.15
CA ILE A 541 -24.37 5.59 -55.50
C ILE A 541 -23.33 6.71 -55.47
N SER A 542 -23.05 7.28 -56.63
CA SER A 542 -22.32 8.54 -56.80
C SER A 542 -23.29 9.71 -56.70
N SER A 543 -22.83 10.80 -56.10
CA SER A 543 -23.20 12.16 -56.51
C SER A 543 -22.12 13.13 -56.04
N ASP A 544 -21.21 13.47 -56.97
CA ASP A 544 -20.80 14.83 -57.36
C ASP A 544 -20.75 15.94 -56.29
N VAL A 545 -19.73 16.79 -56.11
CA VAL A 545 -18.46 17.15 -56.79
C VAL A 545 -17.78 18.12 -55.80
N VAL A 546 -16.46 18.02 -55.56
CA VAL A 546 -15.43 19.08 -55.77
C VAL A 546 -14.05 18.40 -55.69
N ASP A 547 -13.26 18.62 -56.73
CA ASP A 547 -11.85 18.26 -56.88
C ASP A 547 -11.00 19.00 -55.83
N ASP A 548 -10.30 18.27 -54.95
CA ASP A 548 -9.19 18.85 -54.19
C ASP A 548 -8.08 17.81 -54.05
N LYS A 549 -7.11 17.87 -54.96
CA LYS A 549 -5.82 17.14 -54.93
C LYS A 549 -4.96 17.45 -53.68
N LYS A 550 -5.55 17.98 -52.60
CA LYS A 550 -4.86 18.48 -51.42
C LYS A 550 -5.03 17.59 -50.18
N TYR A 551 -6.11 16.83 -50.08
CA TYR A 551 -6.39 16.00 -48.89
C TYR A 551 -6.16 14.51 -49.16
N ILE A 552 -5.42 13.83 -48.29
CA ILE A 552 -5.31 12.37 -48.31
C ILE A 552 -6.52 11.74 -47.59
N ARG A 553 -7.03 10.63 -48.12
CA ARG A 553 -8.13 9.91 -47.49
C ARG A 553 -7.59 8.85 -46.54
N VAL A 554 -7.93 8.95 -45.25
CA VAL A 554 -7.47 8.03 -44.20
C VAL A 554 -8.67 7.38 -43.51
N TYR A 555 -8.67 6.06 -43.40
CA TYR A 555 -9.71 5.38 -42.63
C TYR A 555 -9.39 5.47 -41.14
N ALA A 556 -10.39 5.75 -40.30
CA ALA A 556 -10.21 5.90 -38.86
C ALA A 556 -9.55 4.68 -38.20
N LYS A 557 -9.77 3.48 -38.76
CA LYS A 557 -9.13 2.24 -38.33
C LYS A 557 -7.62 2.18 -38.56
N LEU A 558 -7.02 3.13 -39.26
CA LEU A 558 -5.58 3.23 -39.53
C LEU A 558 -4.90 4.29 -38.65
N ILE A 559 -5.67 4.91 -37.74
CA ILE A 559 -5.19 5.95 -36.82
C ILE A 559 -4.68 5.30 -35.54
N ASN A 560 -3.50 5.71 -35.10
CA ASN A 560 -2.88 5.34 -33.86
C ASN A 560 -2.98 6.51 -32.86
N ASN A 561 -3.82 6.34 -31.84
CA ASN A 561 -4.02 7.30 -30.75
C ASN A 561 -3.33 6.86 -29.45
N GLN A 562 -2.28 6.04 -29.54
CA GLN A 562 -1.54 5.64 -28.34
C GLN A 562 -0.67 6.78 -27.82
N ASP A 563 -0.78 7.05 -26.52
CA ASP A 563 -0.02 8.09 -25.83
C ASP A 563 1.51 7.96 -26.02
N GLY A 564 2.03 6.75 -26.16
CA GLY A 564 3.46 6.51 -26.42
C GLY A 564 3.93 7.07 -27.76
N ILE A 565 3.11 6.96 -28.81
CA ILE A 565 3.42 7.56 -30.12
C ILE A 565 3.27 9.08 -30.04
N ARG A 566 2.28 9.58 -29.30
CA ARG A 566 2.13 11.03 -29.05
C ARG A 566 3.35 11.63 -28.37
N SER A 567 3.84 11.01 -27.28
CA SER A 567 5.05 11.46 -26.58
C SER A 567 6.28 11.45 -27.49
N LEU A 568 6.43 10.42 -28.32
CA LEU A 568 7.53 10.32 -29.29
C LEU A 568 7.50 11.46 -30.32
N VAL A 569 6.32 11.80 -30.84
CA VAL A 569 6.16 12.89 -31.83
C VAL A 569 6.38 14.26 -31.17
N LEU A 570 5.89 14.47 -29.95
CA LEU A 570 6.12 15.71 -29.20
C LEU A 570 7.60 15.91 -28.83
N GLU A 571 8.31 14.84 -28.50
CA GLU A 571 9.76 14.88 -28.24
C GLU A 571 10.54 15.34 -29.47
N LYS A 572 10.21 14.83 -30.66
CA LYS A 572 10.80 15.28 -31.93
C LYS A 572 10.57 16.78 -32.17
N ILE A 573 9.33 17.24 -31.98
CA ILE A 573 8.99 18.66 -32.11
C ILE A 573 9.80 19.51 -31.13
N ASN A 574 9.90 19.08 -29.86
CA ASN A 574 10.63 19.79 -28.81
C ASN A 574 12.15 19.81 -29.05
N ASN A 575 12.69 18.78 -29.70
CA ASN A 575 14.10 18.71 -30.09
C ASN A 575 14.41 19.53 -31.36
N GLY A 576 13.41 20.18 -31.96
CA GLY A 576 13.55 20.98 -33.16
C GLY A 576 13.55 20.17 -34.47
N ASP A 577 13.15 18.90 -34.41
CA ASP A 577 13.01 18.08 -35.62
C ASP A 577 11.79 18.56 -36.44
N GLU A 578 11.95 18.59 -37.77
CA GLU A 578 10.86 18.93 -38.67
C GLU A 578 9.86 17.77 -38.77
N VAL A 579 8.63 18.02 -38.32
CA VAL A 579 7.50 17.08 -38.42
C VAL A 579 6.45 17.68 -39.35
N VAL A 580 6.22 17.03 -40.50
CA VAL A 580 5.29 17.49 -41.53
C VAL A 580 3.97 16.74 -41.42
N PHE A 581 2.88 17.47 -41.14
CA PHE A 581 1.53 16.93 -41.17
C PHE A 581 0.89 17.15 -42.54
N GLU A 582 0.19 16.14 -43.05
CA GLU A 582 -0.53 16.16 -44.32
C GLU A 582 -2.03 16.40 -44.07
N ASP A 583 -2.64 17.31 -44.84
CA ASP A 583 -4.08 17.54 -44.83
C ASP A 583 -4.84 16.24 -45.16
N ALA A 584 -5.81 15.83 -44.33
CA ALA A 584 -6.50 14.55 -44.46
C ALA A 584 -8.02 14.60 -44.20
N ILE A 585 -8.73 13.69 -44.87
CA ILE A 585 -10.14 13.37 -44.61
C ILE A 585 -10.18 12.01 -43.90
N ILE A 586 -10.61 12.01 -42.65
CA ILE A 586 -10.76 10.83 -41.81
C ILE A 586 -12.15 10.22 -42.01
N VAL A 587 -12.20 8.96 -42.41
CA VAL A 587 -13.45 8.24 -42.71
C VAL A 587 -13.71 7.18 -41.64
N PHE A 588 -14.82 7.31 -40.91
CA PHE A 588 -15.25 6.35 -39.89
C PHE A 588 -16.08 5.22 -40.48
N ALA A 589 -16.16 4.09 -39.76
CA ALA A 589 -16.97 2.94 -40.18
C ALA A 589 -18.47 3.26 -40.29
N SER A 590 -18.93 4.28 -39.54
CA SER A 590 -20.29 4.86 -39.60
C SER A 590 -20.58 5.62 -40.91
N GLY A 591 -19.55 5.93 -41.72
CA GLY A 591 -19.67 6.79 -42.90
C GLY A 591 -19.45 8.28 -42.60
N GLU A 592 -19.26 8.67 -41.34
CA GLU A 592 -18.91 10.03 -40.94
C GLU A 592 -17.50 10.41 -41.43
N ILE A 593 -17.32 11.70 -41.72
CA ILE A 593 -16.05 12.27 -42.18
C ILE A 593 -15.62 13.43 -41.29
N ILE A 594 -14.33 13.47 -40.95
CA ILE A 594 -13.68 14.58 -40.21
C ILE A 594 -12.49 15.09 -41.02
N TYR A 595 -12.26 16.40 -41.00
CA TYR A 595 -11.08 17.03 -41.59
C TYR A 595 -10.05 17.30 -40.49
N ASP A 596 -8.84 16.80 -40.67
CA ASP A 596 -7.71 17.02 -39.75
C ASP A 596 -6.39 16.97 -40.54
N ARG A 597 -5.26 17.18 -39.90
CA ARG A 597 -3.95 16.88 -40.46
C ARG A 597 -3.38 15.64 -39.81
N VAL A 598 -2.64 14.83 -40.56
CA VAL A 598 -2.08 13.57 -40.06
C VAL A 598 -0.60 13.47 -40.30
N LEU A 599 0.09 12.83 -39.37
CA LEU A 599 1.48 12.42 -39.53
C LEU A 599 1.52 10.93 -39.85
N ARG A 600 2.20 10.55 -40.93
CA ARG A 600 2.48 9.14 -41.19
C ARG A 600 3.62 8.68 -40.30
N VAL A 601 3.34 7.72 -39.43
CA VAL A 601 4.33 7.08 -38.56
C VAL A 601 4.55 5.65 -39.01
N HIS A 602 5.81 5.23 -39.03
CA HIS A 602 6.14 3.82 -39.23
C HIS A 602 6.14 3.15 -37.86
N ASP A 603 4.97 2.63 -37.50
CA ASP A 603 4.79 1.93 -36.24
C ASP A 603 5.29 0.48 -36.37
N ARG A 604 6.30 0.13 -35.55
CA ARG A 604 6.79 -1.26 -35.42
C ARG A 604 5.89 -2.11 -34.51
N ILE A 605 5.04 -1.48 -33.72
CA ILE A 605 4.16 -2.06 -32.70
C ILE A 605 2.82 -2.46 -33.33
N ASN A 606 2.27 -1.63 -34.22
CA ASN A 606 1.02 -1.92 -34.92
C ASN A 606 1.10 -1.52 -36.41
N PRO A 607 1.62 -2.39 -37.28
CA PRO A 607 1.89 -2.04 -38.68
C PRO A 607 0.63 -1.71 -39.50
N GLU A 608 -0.56 -2.04 -38.98
CA GLU A 608 -1.85 -1.68 -39.57
C GLU A 608 -2.31 -0.25 -39.20
N LEU A 609 -1.78 0.35 -38.12
CA LEU A 609 -2.11 1.71 -37.66
C LEU A 609 -0.94 2.65 -37.94
N ILE A 610 -1.05 3.45 -38.99
CA ILE A 610 0.09 4.17 -39.59
C ILE A 610 -0.03 5.69 -39.53
N TYR A 611 -1.16 6.24 -39.05
CA TYR A 611 -1.38 7.70 -39.00
C TYR A 611 -1.63 8.18 -37.58
N VAL A 612 -1.19 9.38 -37.24
CA VAL A 612 -1.54 10.06 -35.98
C VAL A 612 -2.15 11.41 -36.32
N LEU A 613 -3.22 11.77 -35.63
CA LEU A 613 -3.91 13.05 -35.83
C LEU A 613 -3.11 14.20 -35.22
N GLU A 614 -3.01 15.32 -35.93
CA GLU A 614 -2.40 16.52 -35.39
C GLU A 614 -3.20 17.05 -34.20
N SER A 615 -4.52 17.03 -34.26
CA SER A 615 -5.38 17.39 -33.13
C SER A 615 -5.03 16.58 -31.87
N HIS A 616 -4.78 15.28 -32.04
CA HIS A 616 -4.33 14.39 -30.96
C HIS A 616 -2.93 14.74 -30.43
N ILE A 617 -2.03 15.30 -31.25
CA ILE A 617 -0.70 15.75 -30.83
C ILE A 617 -0.74 17.12 -30.14
N ILE A 618 -1.34 18.12 -30.79
CA ILE A 618 -1.18 19.56 -30.50
C ILE A 618 -2.36 20.14 -29.69
N ASN A 619 -3.54 19.52 -29.68
CA ASN A 619 -4.75 20.13 -29.08
C ASN A 619 -5.56 19.14 -28.20
N PRO A 620 -5.41 19.12 -26.86
CA PRO A 620 -6.15 18.20 -25.99
C PRO A 620 -7.61 18.58 -25.73
N LEU A 621 -8.18 19.60 -26.40
CA LEU A 621 -9.49 20.19 -26.06
C LEU A 621 -10.60 20.03 -27.13
N ALA A 622 -10.43 19.17 -28.13
CA ALA A 622 -11.50 18.94 -29.11
C ALA A 622 -11.55 17.48 -29.59
N SER A 623 -12.12 16.60 -28.77
CA SER A 623 -12.82 15.38 -29.21
C SER A 623 -13.81 14.95 -28.16
#